data_AF-A0A538QR62-F1
#
_entry.id   AF-A0A538QR62-F1
#
_cell.length_a   1.000
_cell.length_b   1.000
_cell.length_c   1.000
_cell.angle_alpha   90.00
_cell.angle_beta   90.00
_cell.angle_gamma   90.00
#
_symmetry.space_group_name_H-M   'P 1'
#
loop_
_entity.id
_entity.type
_entity.pdbx_description
1 polymer ?
#
loop_
_entity_poly.entity_id
_entity_poly.type
_entity_poly.pdbx_seq_one_letter_code
_entity_poly.pdbx_strand_id
1 'polypeptide(L)' 'MAKNRGTDAQLLTMHELAAYLHLDEATVSKLVMQGKIPSLQVDRQWRFRRTAID' A
#
# COMPACT_ATOMS: atom_id res chain seq x y z
N MET A 1 6.07 27.67 3.97
CA MET A 1 6.48 26.49 3.18
C MET A 1 6.15 25.29 4.06
N ALA A 2 5.14 24.47 3.84
CA ALA A 2 5.02 23.50 2.75
C ALA A 2 3.56 23.32 2.32
N LYS A 3 3.41 22.96 1.06
CA LYS A 3 2.16 22.87 0.31
C LYS A 3 1.96 21.39 0.01
N ASN A 4 1.24 20.65 0.86
CA ASN A 4 0.68 19.37 0.47
C ASN A 4 -0.76 19.59 0.02
N ARG A 5 -0.88 19.77 -1.30
CA ARG A 5 -2.16 19.81 -1.99
C ARG A 5 -2.68 18.38 -2.07
N GLY A 6 -3.51 17.99 -1.10
CA GLY A 6 -4.66 17.08 -1.27
C GLY A 6 -4.51 15.74 -2.01
N THR A 7 -3.33 15.13 -2.15
CA THR A 7 -3.20 13.89 -2.94
C THR A 7 -2.11 12.92 -2.46
N ASP A 8 -1.78 12.94 -1.17
CA ASP A 8 -0.57 12.32 -0.64
C ASP A 8 -0.74 11.21 0.41
N ALA A 9 -1.90 11.00 1.03
CA ALA A 9 -1.85 10.48 2.42
C ALA A 9 -2.74 9.28 2.78
N GLN A 10 -2.84 8.23 1.96
CA GLN A 10 -3.22 6.90 2.48
C GLN A 10 -2.26 5.83 1.98
N LEU A 11 -0.97 6.00 2.35
CA LEU A 11 0.03 4.98 2.17
C LEU A 11 -0.15 3.94 3.29
N LEU A 12 -0.72 2.79 2.96
CA LEU A 12 -0.87 1.67 3.86
C LEU A 12 0.44 0.90 3.96
N THR A 13 0.69 0.34 5.14
CA THR A 13 1.67 -0.72 5.36
C THR A 13 1.13 -2.07 4.91
N MET A 14 1.96 -3.12 4.90
CA MET A 14 1.52 -4.48 4.54
C MET A 14 0.36 -4.97 5.43
N HIS A 15 0.46 -4.68 6.74
CA HIS A 15 -0.56 -5.07 7.71
C HIS A 15 -1.86 -4.28 7.52
N GLU A 16 -1.78 -2.97 7.32
CA GLU A 16 -2.96 -2.15 7.03
C GLU A 16 -3.62 -2.53 5.70
N LEU A 17 -2.82 -2.91 4.70
CA LEU A 17 -3.33 -3.40 3.44
C LEU A 17 -4.06 -4.74 3.59
N ALA A 18 -3.51 -5.65 4.40
CA ALA A 18 -4.14 -6.92 4.75
C ALA A 18 -5.49 -6.71 5.44
N ALA A 19 -5.52 -5.83 6.45
CA ALA A 19 -6.75 -5.43 7.11
C ALA A 19 -7.74 -4.76 6.14
N TYR A 20 -7.26 -3.90 5.23
CA TYR A 20 -8.10 -3.20 4.26
C TYR A 20 -8.76 -4.13 3.25
N LEU A 21 -8.00 -5.10 2.72
CA LEU A 21 -8.51 -6.08 1.78
C LEU A 21 -9.26 -7.24 2.46
N HIS A 22 -9.27 -7.27 3.80
CA HIS A 22 -9.78 -8.41 4.58
C HIS A 22 -9.10 -9.73 4.15
N LEU A 23 -7.78 -9.67 3.92
CA LEU A 23 -6.96 -10.80 3.51
C LEU A 23 -5.83 -11.04 4.52
N ASP A 24 -5.32 -12.27 4.56
CA ASP A 24 -4.09 -12.58 5.28
C ASP A 24 -2.87 -11.86 4.71
N GLU A 25 -1.94 -11.45 5.57
CA GLU A 25 -0.66 -10.84 5.19
C GLU A 25 0.14 -11.74 4.23
N ALA A 26 0.04 -13.06 4.38
CA ALA A 26 0.66 -14.02 3.46
C ALA A 26 0.06 -13.95 2.04
N THR A 27 -1.25 -13.73 1.94
CA THR A 27 -1.95 -13.57 0.67
C THR A 27 -1.61 -12.22 0.04
N VAL A 28 -1.65 -11.14 0.82
CA VAL A 28 -1.26 -9.81 0.35
C VAL A 28 0.19 -9.81 -0.12
N SER A 29 1.12 -10.36 0.65
CA SER A 29 2.53 -10.48 0.26
C SER A 29 2.68 -11.21 -1.07
N LYS A 30 1.96 -12.34 -1.27
CA LYS A 30 1.93 -13.04 -2.57
C LYS A 30 1.40 -12.15 -3.70
N LEU A 31 0.32 -11.40 -3.48
CA LEU A 31 -0.27 -10.51 -4.49
C LEU A 31 0.67 -9.36 -4.86
N VAL A 32 1.40 -8.83 -3.88
CA VAL A 32 2.44 -7.80 -4.07
C VAL A 32 3.61 -8.37 -4.86
N MET A 33 4.10 -9.55 -4.50
CA MET A 33 5.17 -10.24 -5.25
C MET A 33 4.73 -10.62 -6.67
N GLN A 34 3.45 -10.93 -6.88
CA GLN A 34 2.86 -11.16 -8.21
C GLN A 34 2.64 -9.86 -9.00
N GLY A 35 2.84 -8.69 -8.40
CA GLY A 35 2.59 -7.39 -9.05
C GLY A 35 1.10 -7.08 -9.27
N LYS A 36 0.20 -7.81 -8.61
CA LYS A 36 -1.26 -7.59 -8.70
C LYS A 36 -1.71 -6.39 -7.87
N ILE A 37 -0.97 -6.06 -6.82
CA ILE A 37 -1.25 -4.89 -5.98
C ILE A 37 -0.20 -3.81 -6.28
N PRO A 38 -0.63 -2.58 -6.59
CA PRO A 38 0.28 -1.47 -6.81
C PRO A 38 1.01 -1.11 -5.50
N SER A 39 2.28 -1.51 -5.46
CA SER A 39 3.17 -1.36 -4.31
C SER A 39 4.36 -0.46 -4.65
N LEU A 40 4.70 0.46 -3.76
CA LEU A 40 5.90 1.28 -3.85
C LEU A 40 6.91 0.82 -2.82
N GLN A 41 8.14 0.54 -3.23
CA GLN A 41 9.23 0.33 -2.30
C GLN A 41 9.90 1.66 -2.01
N VAL A 42 9.75 2.16 -0.78
CA VAL A 42 10.35 3.41 -0.32
C VAL A 42 11.21 3.09 0.88
N ASP A 43 12.50 3.37 0.78
CA ASP A 43 13.46 3.22 1.89
C ASP A 43 13.41 1.81 2.55
N ARG A 44 13.41 0.75 1.73
CA ARG A 44 13.29 -0.66 2.16
C ARG A 44 11.95 -1.05 2.80
N GLN A 45 10.96 -0.15 2.80
CA GLN A 45 9.61 -0.46 3.25
C GLN A 45 8.65 -0.52 2.05
N TRP A 46 7.70 -1.45 2.11
CA TRP A 46 6.57 -1.47 1.18
C TRP A 46 5.52 -0.45 1.61
N ARG A 47 5.05 0.32 0.64
CA ARG A 47 4.04 1.36 0.79
C ARG A 47 2.96 1.15 -0.26
N PHE A 48 1.71 1.13 0.16
CA PHE A 48 0.58 0.84 -0.71
C PHE A 48 -0.34 2.04 -0.80
N ARG A 49 -0.58 2.57 -1.99
CA ARG A 49 -1.47 3.72 -2.14
C ARG A 49 -2.91 3.22 -2.11
N ARG A 50 -3.70 3.60 -1.10
CA ARG A 50 -5.10 3.20 -1.03
C ARG A 50 -5.90 3.61 -2.27
N THR A 51 -5.64 4.80 -2.83
CA THR A 51 -6.29 5.28 -4.07
C THR A 51 -5.95 4.46 -5.32
N ALA A 52 -4.95 3.59 -5.26
CA ALA A 52 -4.64 2.67 -6.36
C ALA A 52 -5.26 1.28 -6.16
N ILE A 53 -5.86 1.04 -4.99
CA ILE A 53 -6.48 -0.23 -4.57
C ILE A 53 -8.01 -0.07 -4.47
N ASP A 54 -8.49 1.16 -4.29
CA ASP A 54 -9.89 1.56 -4.53
C ASP A 54 -10.31 1.32 -5.98
#